data_AF-A0A2W5KFG6-F1
#
_entry.id   AF-A0A2W5KFG6-F1
#
_cell.length_a   1.000
_cell.length_b   1.000
_cell.length_c   1.000
_cell.angle_alpha   90.00
_cell.angle_beta   90.00
_cell.angle_gamma   90.00
#
_symmetry.space_group_name_H-M   'P 1'
#
loop_
_entity.id
_entity.type
_entity.pdbx_description
1 polymer ?
#
loop_
_entity_poly.entity_id
_entity_poly.type
_entity_poly.pdbx_seq_one_letter_code
_entity_poly.pdbx_strand_id
1 'polypeptide(L)'
;MKTHEQRIDAMYHRDKLAAYISVATVWAVYLFTFWRMSDQFAATGLLWLMAILGGLVLLLNTAAIAALIRHYQDDKAAIYGTDIYYLDQIAADRRAAR
;
A
#
# COMPACT_ATOMS: atom_id res chain seq x y z
N MET A 1 -8.27 -25.90 11.36
CA MET A 1 -7.17 -25.81 10.37
C MET A 1 -7.65 -24.84 9.30
N LYS A 2 -6.97 -23.71 9.07
CA LYS A 2 -7.42 -22.77 8.02
C LYS A 2 -7.19 -23.40 6.64
N THR A 3 -8.16 -23.30 5.73
CA THR A 3 -8.01 -23.82 4.37
C THR A 3 -6.94 -23.02 3.61
N HIS A 4 -6.38 -23.60 2.55
CA HIS A 4 -5.33 -22.97 1.73
C HIS A 4 -5.77 -21.57 1.24
N GLU A 5 -7.02 -21.44 0.80
CA GLU A 5 -7.63 -20.17 0.37
C GLU A 5 -7.72 -19.13 1.50
N GLN A 6 -8.06 -19.56 2.73
CA GLN A 6 -8.10 -18.66 3.89
C GLN A 6 -6.72 -18.11 4.28
N ARG A 7 -5.64 -18.83 3.96
CA ARG A 7 -4.27 -18.35 4.19
C ARG A 7 -3.85 -17.34 3.11
N ILE A 8 -4.21 -17.59 1.85
CA ILE A 8 -4.01 -16.65 0.74
C ILE A 8 -4.70 -15.32 1.03
N ASP A 9 -5.99 -15.38 1.40
CA ASP A 9 -6.77 -14.18 1.66
C ASP A 9 -6.24 -13.37 2.85
N ALA A 10 -5.73 -14.04 3.89
CA ALA A 10 -5.14 -13.35 5.03
C ALA A 10 -3.84 -12.60 4.68
N MET A 11 -2.99 -13.20 3.83
CA MET A 11 -1.76 -12.55 3.36
C MET A 11 -2.09 -11.36 2.46
N TYR A 12 -3.00 -11.55 1.49
CA TYR A 12 -3.50 -10.49 0.62
C TYR A 12 -4.09 -9.31 1.41
N HIS A 13 -4.91 -9.58 2.44
CA HIS A 13 -5.48 -8.51 3.27
C HIS A 13 -4.42 -7.70 4.02
N ARG A 14 -3.35 -8.36 4.49
CA ARG A 14 -2.25 -7.67 5.19
C ARG A 14 -1.48 -6.75 4.24
N ASP A 15 -1.18 -7.22 3.03
CA ASP A 15 -0.45 -6.42 2.04
C ASP A 15 -1.30 -5.24 1.56
N LYS A 16 -2.59 -5.47 1.33
CA LYS A 16 -3.57 -4.42 1.04
C LYS A 16 -3.65 -3.38 2.18
N LEU A 17 -3.64 -3.81 3.43
CA LEU A 17 -3.61 -2.90 4.59
C LEU A 17 -2.31 -2.08 4.62
N ALA A 18 -1.16 -2.72 4.39
CA ALA A 18 0.12 -2.02 4.34
C ALA A 18 0.16 -0.97 3.21
N ALA A 19 -0.41 -1.27 2.05
CA ALA A 19 -0.55 -0.32 0.94
C ALA A 19 -1.40 0.90 1.35
N TYR A 20 -2.55 0.69 2.00
CA TYR A 20 -3.36 1.80 2.49
C TYR A 20 -2.68 2.63 3.59
N ILE A 21 -1.97 1.99 4.51
CA ILE A 21 -1.19 2.69 5.55
C ILE A 21 -0.10 3.55 4.90
N SER A 22 0.53 3.05 3.84
CA SER A 22 1.55 3.81 3.10
C SER A 22 0.95 5.06 2.46
N VAL A 23 -0.21 4.95 1.80
CA VAL A 23 -0.93 6.11 1.25
C VAL A 23 -1.30 7.10 2.35
N ALA A 24 -1.87 6.62 3.47
CA ALA A 24 -2.22 7.47 4.61
C ALA A 24 -1.00 8.22 5.17
N THR A 25 0.16 7.56 5.19
CA THR A 25 1.43 8.18 5.61
C THR A 25 1.85 9.30 4.67
N VAL A 26 1.77 9.10 3.36
CA VAL A 26 2.06 10.14 2.36
C VAL A 26 1.12 11.33 2.52
N TRP A 27 -0.17 11.08 2.70
CA TRP A 27 -1.16 12.12 2.99
C TRP A 27 -0.80 12.94 4.23
N ALA A 28 -0.46 12.26 5.34
CA ALA A 28 -0.09 12.93 6.58
C ALA A 28 1.16 13.82 6.41
N VAL A 29 2.19 13.31 5.72
CA VAL A 29 3.42 14.08 5.46
C VAL A 29 3.16 15.31 4.60
N TYR A 30 2.38 15.17 3.52
CA TYR A 30 2.05 16.30 2.64
C TYR A 30 1.19 17.34 3.34
N LEU A 31 0.14 16.93 4.04
CA LEU A 31 -0.73 17.84 4.79
C LEU A 31 0.04 18.58 5.87
N PHE A 32 0.88 17.86 6.62
CA PHE A 32 1.74 18.47 7.64
C PHE A 32 2.71 19.48 7.03
N THR A 33 3.37 19.12 5.93
CA THR A 33 4.33 20.00 5.24
C THR A 33 3.64 21.25 4.69
N PHE A 34 2.48 21.08 4.04
CA PHE A 34 1.69 22.18 3.50
C PHE A 34 1.23 23.12 4.62
N TRP A 35 0.75 22.57 5.74
CA TRP A 35 0.34 23.36 6.90
C TRP A 35 1.53 24.13 7.52
N ARG A 36 2.71 23.51 7.63
CA ARG A 36 3.89 24.19 8.16
C ARG A 36 4.43 25.29 7.24
N MET A 37 4.18 25.20 5.93
CA MET A 37 4.66 26.15 4.92
C MET A 37 3.58 27.13 4.46
N SER A 38 2.36 27.08 5.01
CA SER A 38 1.21 27.83 4.51
C SER A 38 1.46 29.34 4.52
N ASP A 39 2.09 29.85 5.58
CA ASP A 39 2.38 31.28 5.73
C ASP A 39 3.42 31.75 4.71
N GLN A 40 4.43 30.92 4.45
CA GLN A 40 5.46 31.18 3.44
C GLN A 40 4.87 31.15 2.03
N PHE A 41 3.97 30.20 1.75
CA PHE A 41 3.26 30.15 0.48
C PHE A 41 2.30 31.33 0.30
N ALA A 42 1.63 31.77 1.35
CA ALA A 42 0.77 32.96 1.33
C ALA A 42 1.59 34.22 1.05
N ALA A 43 2.71 34.41 1.76
CA ALA A 43 3.60 35.57 1.59
C ALA A 43 4.19 35.67 0.17
N THR A 44 4.32 34.55 -0.53
CA THR A 44 4.84 34.48 -1.91
C THR A 44 3.74 34.43 -2.98
N GLY A 45 2.46 34.42 -2.58
CA GLY A 45 1.32 34.29 -3.51
C GLY A 45 1.18 32.91 -4.15
N LEU A 46 1.91 31.90 -3.67
CA LEU A 46 1.95 30.54 -4.23
C LEU A 46 0.98 29.55 -3.56
N LEU A 47 0.22 29.99 -2.56
CA LEU A 47 -0.67 29.13 -1.75
C LEU A 47 -1.54 28.21 -2.62
N TRP A 48 -2.27 28.77 -3.58
CA TRP A 48 -3.17 28.00 -4.44
C TRP A 48 -2.43 27.08 -5.42
N LEU A 49 -1.31 27.53 -5.96
CA LEU A 49 -0.50 26.70 -6.85
C LEU A 49 0.02 25.47 -6.10
N MET A 50 0.58 25.67 -4.90
CA MET A 50 1.07 24.58 -4.06
C MET A 50 -0.06 23.65 -3.60
N ALA A 51 -1.24 24.19 -3.29
CA ALA A 51 -2.41 23.40 -2.92
C ALA A 51 -2.86 22.48 -4.07
N ILE A 52 -2.94 23.01 -5.29
CA ILE A 52 -3.33 22.25 -6.49
C ILE A 52 -2.29 21.18 -6.82
N LEU A 53 -1.01 21.54 -6.84
CA LEU A 53 0.07 20.59 -7.14
C LEU A 53 0.18 19.49 -6.08
N GLY A 54 0.14 19.86 -4.79
CA GLY A 54 0.13 18.89 -3.70
C GLY A 54 -1.10 17.98 -3.75
N GLY A 55 -2.27 18.54 -4.01
CA GLY A 55 -3.51 17.79 -4.20
C GLY A 55 -3.41 16.81 -5.37
N LEU A 56 -2.86 17.22 -6.50
CA LEU A 56 -2.68 16.35 -7.67
C LEU A 56 -1.75 15.18 -7.36
N VAL A 57 -0.63 15.43 -6.67
CA VAL A 57 0.29 14.36 -6.24
C VAL A 57 -0.42 13.34 -5.35
N LEU A 58 -1.19 13.82 -4.35
CA LEU A 58 -1.93 12.94 -3.45
C LEU A 58 -3.01 12.12 -4.17
N LEU A 59 -3.75 12.75 -5.08
CA LEU A 59 -4.78 12.09 -5.87
C LEU A 59 -4.20 11.03 -6.80
N LEU A 60 -3.17 11.37 -7.57
CA LEU A 60 -2.53 10.45 -8.51
C LEU A 60 -1.85 9.29 -7.78
N ASN A 61 -1.18 9.55 -6.65
CA ASN A 61 -0.59 8.49 -5.81
C ASN A 61 -1.66 7.53 -5.28
N THR A 62 -2.76 8.07 -4.75
CA THR A 62 -3.87 7.27 -4.22
C THR A 62 -4.52 6.45 -5.35
N ALA A 63 -4.73 7.04 -6.52
CA ALA A 63 -5.27 6.37 -7.70
C ALA A 63 -4.36 5.24 -8.21
N ALA A 64 -3.04 5.47 -8.24
CA ALA A 64 -2.06 4.46 -8.64
C ALA A 64 -2.08 3.25 -7.70
N ILE A 65 -2.11 3.46 -6.39
CA ILE A 65 -2.22 2.37 -5.41
C ILE A 65 -3.58 1.67 -5.50
N ALA A 66 -4.68 2.41 -5.69
CA ALA A 66 -5.99 1.80 -5.90
C ALA A 66 -6.04 0.93 -7.16
N ALA A 67 -5.43 1.40 -8.26
CA ALA A 67 -5.31 0.64 -9.50
C ALA A 67 -4.45 -0.62 -9.32
N LEU A 68 -3.32 -0.50 -8.61
CA LEU A 68 -2.45 -1.63 -8.26
C LEU A 68 -3.22 -2.70 -7.48
N ILE A 69 -3.92 -2.30 -6.41
CA ILE A 69 -4.71 -3.22 -5.57
C ILE A 69 -5.81 -3.89 -6.40
N ARG A 70 -6.53 -3.13 -7.24
CA ARG A 70 -7.60 -3.66 -8.08
C ARG A 70 -7.08 -4.69 -9.08
N HIS A 71 -5.98 -4.40 -9.76
CA HIS A 71 -5.36 -5.33 -10.70
C HIS A 71 -4.88 -6.61 -9.99
N TYR A 72 -4.33 -6.48 -8.79
CA TYR A 72 -3.86 -7.63 -8.01
C TYR A 72 -4.97 -8.49 -7.43
N GLN A 73 -6.22 -8.02 -7.37
CA GLN A 73 -7.36 -8.88 -6.99
C GLN A 73 -7.60 -9.99 -8.00
N ASP A 74 -7.38 -9.70 -9.27
CA ASP A 74 -7.64 -10.64 -10.37
C ASP A 74 -6.52 -11.70 -10.46
N ASP A 75 -5.29 -11.36 -10.09
CA ASP A 75 -4.11 -12.24 -10.16
C ASP A 75 -3.72 -12.91 -8.82
N LYS A 76 -4.42 -12.62 -7.71
CA LYS A 76 -4.02 -13.07 -6.36
C LYS A 76 -3.89 -14.59 -6.23
N ALA A 77 -4.72 -15.35 -6.94
CA ALA A 77 -4.77 -16.81 -6.78
C ALA A 77 -3.49 -17.49 -7.30
N ALA A 78 -2.90 -16.96 -8.37
CA ALA A 78 -1.69 -17.48 -8.97
C ALA A 78 -0.42 -17.07 -8.19
N ILE A 79 -0.34 -15.80 -7.80
CA ILE A 79 0.83 -15.24 -7.09
C ILE A 79 0.94 -15.84 -5.69
N TYR A 80 -0.10 -15.71 -4.87
CA TYR A 80 -0.05 -16.15 -3.48
C TYR A 80 -0.17 -17.68 -3.32
N GLY A 81 -0.73 -18.38 -4.31
CA GLY A 81 -0.74 -19.85 -4.31
C GLY A 81 0.67 -20.43 -4.41
N THR A 82 1.50 -19.86 -5.28
CA THR A 82 2.90 -20.25 -5.46
C THR A 82 3.74 -19.94 -4.20
N ASP A 83 3.53 -18.76 -3.60
CA ASP A 83 4.25 -18.36 -2.38
C ASP A 83 3.92 -19.26 -1.19
N ILE A 84 2.65 -19.64 -1.01
CA ILE A 84 2.26 -20.57 0.07
C ILE A 84 2.85 -21.96 -0.15
N TYR A 85 2.89 -22.45 -1.39
CA TYR A 85 3.51 -23.73 -1.72
C TYR A 85 4.98 -23.77 -1.27
N TYR A 86 5.78 -22.75 -1.63
CA TYR A 86 7.19 -22.68 -1.21
C TYR A 86 7.36 -22.48 0.29
N LEU A 87 6.49 -21.70 0.95
CA LEU A 87 6.50 -21.55 2.41
C LEU A 87 6.21 -22.87 3.12
N ASP A 88 5.27 -23.65 2.60
CA ASP A 88 4.93 -24.97 3.14
C ASP A 88 6.08 -25.97 2.90
N GLN A 89 6.77 -25.89 1.77
CA GLN A 89 7.98 -26.68 1.48
C GLN A 89 9.12 -26.37 2.47
N ILE A 90 9.45 -25.09 2.68
CA ILE A 90 10.46 -24.66 3.65
C ILE A 90 10.09 -25.11 5.07
N ALA A 91 8.80 -25.03 5.43
CA ALA A 91 8.34 -25.50 6.73
C ALA A 91 8.46 -27.02 6.89
N ALA A 92 8.23 -27.79 5.82
CA ALA A 92 8.42 -29.24 5.81
C ALA A 92 9.91 -29.62 5.96
N ASP A 93 10.80 -28.97 5.20
CA ASP A 93 12.25 -29.20 5.28
C ASP A 93 12.79 -28.93 6.69
N ARG A 94 12.34 -27.84 7.32
CA ARG A 94 12.70 -27.51 8.71
C ARG A 94 12.21 -28.52 9.74
N ARG A 95 11.09 -29.21 9.47
CA ARG A 95 10.59 -30.29 10.35
C ARG A 95 11.37 -31.58 10.12
N ALA A 96 11.77 -31.87 8.89
CA ALA A 96 12.59 -33.04 8.56
C ALA A 96 14.04 -32.92 9.06
N ALA A 97 14.55 -31.69 9.21
CA ALA A 97 15.87 -31.41 9.77
C ALA A 97 15.93 -31.35 11.31
N ARG A 98 14.80 -31.53 11.99
CA ARG A 98 14.69 -31.59 13.47
C ARG A 98 14.48 -33.03 13.91
#